data_AF-B7QFC8-F1
#
_entry.id   AF-B7QFC8-F1
#
_cell.length_a   1.000
_cell.length_b   1.000
_cell.length_c   1.000
_cell.angle_alpha   90.00
_cell.angle_beta   90.00
_cell.angle_gamma   90.00
#
_symmetry.space_group_name_H-M   'P 1'
#
loop_
_entity.id
_entity.type
_entity.pdbx_description
1 polymer ?
#
loop_
_entity_poly.entity_id
_entity_poly.type
_entity_poly.pdbx_seq_one_letter_code
_entity_poly.pdbx_strand_id
1 'polypeptide(L)' 'ELLLAGDFNAHNMNWGDSRTNRRGRRLEDTIAALNLTILNSGAPTFIRKGVRKSVLDLTFASPAIKVSWAIQPDTWGGDH' A
#
# COMPACT_ATOMS: atom_id res chain seq x y z
N GLU A 1 9.43 4.24 -17.05
CA GLU A 1 8.29 3.52 -16.44
C GLU A 1 8.73 2.69 -15.26
N LEU A 2 8.06 2.85 -14.12
CA LEU A 2 8.31 2.11 -12.88
C LEU A 2 6.99 1.65 -12.25
N LEU A 3 6.93 0.37 -11.88
CA LEU A 3 5.88 -0.23 -11.06
C LEU A 3 6.56 -0.84 -9.83
N LEU A 4 6.10 -0.47 -8.65
CA LEU A 4 6.57 -1.02 -7.38
C LEU A 4 5.39 -1.71 -6.71
N ALA A 5 5.56 -2.96 -6.30
CA ALA A 5 4.55 -3.72 -5.56
C ALA A 5 5.24 -4.59 -4.51
N GLY A 6 4.69 -4.66 -3.31
CA GLY A 6 5.19 -5.54 -2.26
C GLY A 6 4.77 -5.08 -0.86
N ASP A 7 5.25 -5.81 0.14
CA ASP A 7 5.08 -5.47 1.56
C ASP A 7 6.11 -4.41 2.00
N PHE A 8 5.63 -3.20 2.28
CA PHE A 8 6.48 -2.08 2.70
C PHE A 8 6.58 -1.96 4.22
N ASN A 9 5.71 -2.62 4.99
CA ASN A 9 5.61 -2.46 6.45
C ASN A 9 5.62 -0.98 6.90
N ALA A 10 4.92 -0.13 6.14
CA ALA A 10 4.87 1.32 6.31
C ALA A 10 3.41 1.77 6.47
N HIS A 11 3.09 2.45 7.57
CA HIS A 11 1.75 2.97 7.82
C HIS A 11 1.66 4.43 7.38
N ASN A 12 0.69 4.78 6.55
CA ASN A 12 0.35 6.16 6.21
C ASN A 12 -1.15 6.29 5.89
N MET A 13 -1.76 7.37 6.39
CA MET A 13 -3.15 7.70 6.12
C MET A 13 -3.42 7.97 4.64
N ASN A 14 -2.42 8.40 3.87
CA ASN A 14 -2.57 8.64 2.43
C ASN A 14 -2.84 7.37 1.61
N TRP A 15 -2.58 6.20 2.18
CA TRP A 15 -2.94 4.92 1.57
C TRP A 15 -3.98 4.14 2.36
N GLY A 16 -4.75 4.84 3.18
CA GLY A 16 -5.89 4.25 3.90
C GLY A 16 -5.52 3.51 5.17
N ASP A 17 -4.26 3.56 5.63
CA ASP A 17 -3.95 3.09 6.97
C ASP A 17 -4.50 4.05 8.04
N SER A 18 -4.64 3.55 9.25
CA SER A 18 -5.14 4.27 10.40
C SER A 18 -4.20 5.30 11.02
N ARG A 19 -2.92 5.30 10.63
CA ARG A 19 -1.88 6.16 11.22
C ARG A 19 -0.75 6.39 10.23
N THR A 20 0.02 7.44 10.46
CA THR A 20 1.27 7.70 9.72
C THR A 20 2.50 7.55 10.62
N ASN A 21 3.31 6.52 10.35
CA ASN A 21 4.56 6.28 11.08
C ASN A 21 5.78 6.88 10.34
N ARG A 22 6.97 6.75 10.92
CA ARG A 22 8.22 7.28 10.33
C ARG A 22 8.56 6.64 8.98
N ARG A 23 8.27 5.34 8.80
CA ARG A 23 8.49 4.64 7.52
C ARG A 23 7.53 5.15 6.45
N GLY A 24 6.25 5.34 6.80
CA GLY A 24 5.22 5.87 5.92
C GLY A 24 5.54 7.27 5.41
N ARG A 25 6.02 8.17 6.28
CA ARG A 25 6.49 9.51 5.86
C ARG A 25 7.65 9.44 4.87
N ARG A 26 8.69 8.65 5.17
CA ARG A 26 9.84 8.50 4.25
C ARG A 26 9.44 7.89 2.91
N LEU A 27 8.55 6.91 2.92
CA LEU A 27 8.06 6.28 1.70
C LEU A 27 7.21 7.27 0.89
N GLU A 28 6.34 8.04 1.54
CA GLU A 28 5.57 9.13 0.91
C GLU A 28 6.49 10.15 0.22
N ASP A 29 7.53 10.64 0.91
CA ASP A 29 8.51 11.57 0.33
C ASP A 29 9.20 10.95 -0.90
N THR A 30 9.53 9.66 -0.82
CA THR A 30 10.22 8.92 -1.89
C THR A 30 9.32 8.75 -3.12
N ILE A 31 8.07 8.30 -2.94
CA ILE A 31 7.15 8.12 -4.07
C ILE A 31 6.81 9.47 -4.72
N ALA A 32 6.71 10.54 -3.93
CA ALA A 32 6.49 11.89 -4.44
C ALA A 32 7.67 12.38 -5.28
N ALA A 33 8.91 12.18 -4.79
CA ALA A 33 10.13 12.53 -5.53
C ALA A 33 10.28 11.74 -6.84
N LEU A 34 9.77 10.51 -6.88
CA LEU A 34 9.77 9.66 -8.08
C LEU A 34 8.54 9.87 -8.98
N ASN A 35 7.64 10.79 -8.62
CA ASN A 35 6.36 11.02 -9.30
C ASN A 35 5.55 9.72 -9.50
N LEU A 36 5.48 8.89 -8.45
CA LEU A 36 4.67 7.68 -8.46
C LEU A 36 3.33 7.94 -7.77
N THR A 37 2.27 7.34 -8.31
CA THR A 37 0.93 7.38 -7.72
C THR A 37 0.62 6.06 -7.05
N ILE A 38 -0.03 6.10 -5.90
CA ILE A 38 -0.58 4.90 -5.28
C ILE A 38 -1.76 4.36 -6.09
N LEU A 39 -1.82 3.03 -6.22
CA LEU A 39 -2.90 2.32 -6.90
C LEU A 39 -3.88 1.63 -5.95
N ASN A 40 -3.49 1.41 -4.68
CA ASN A 40 -4.36 0.82 -3.68
C ASN A 40 -5.64 1.64 -3.46
N SER A 41 -6.74 0.95 -3.17
CA SER A 41 -8.02 1.56 -2.78
C SER A 41 -8.07 2.02 -1.31
N GLY A 42 -7.05 1.68 -0.52
CA GLY A 42 -7.04 1.85 0.95
C GLY A 42 -7.71 0.69 1.72
N ALA A 43 -8.14 -0.38 1.04
CA ALA A 43 -8.59 -1.59 1.70
C ALA A 43 -7.43 -2.25 2.49
N PRO A 44 -7.69 -2.82 3.68
CA PRO A 44 -6.66 -3.51 4.46
C PRO A 44 -6.07 -4.70 3.71
N THR A 45 -4.75 -4.75 3.62
CA THR A 45 -3.98 -5.86 3.04
C THR A 45 -3.33 -6.73 4.10
N PHE A 46 -3.52 -6.40 5.38
CA PHE A 46 -3.09 -7.25 6.48
C PHE A 46 -4.26 -7.41 7.46
N ILE A 47 -4.75 -8.64 7.59
CA ILE A 47 -5.93 -9.00 8.37
C ILE A 47 -5.62 -10.23 9.22
N ARG A 48 -5.39 -10.01 10.50
CA ARG A 48 -5.15 -11.08 11.48
C ARG A 48 -6.05 -10.91 12.71
N LYS A 49 -6.64 -12.02 13.18
CA LYS A 49 -7.50 -12.01 14.37
C LYS A 49 -6.72 -11.48 15.58
N GLY A 50 -7.31 -10.49 16.28
CA GLY A 50 -6.70 -9.85 17.44
C GLY A 50 -5.66 -8.77 17.13
N VAL A 51 -5.38 -8.51 15.86
CA VAL A 51 -4.50 -7.42 15.42
C VAL A 51 -5.31 -6.38 14.66
N ARG A 52 -4.93 -5.10 14.81
CA ARG A 52 -5.55 -4.03 14.04
C ARG A 52 -5.23 -4.23 12.56
N LYS A 53 -6.27 -4.22 11.72
CA LYS A 53 -6.13 -4.23 10.26
C LYS A 53 -5.26 -3.06 9.78
N SER A 54 -4.40 -3.32 8.80
CA SER A 54 -3.49 -2.32 8.24
C SER A 54 -3.35 -2.45 6.72
N VAL A 55 -2.82 -1.39 6.11
CA VAL A 55 -2.54 -1.35 4.66
C VAL A 55 -1.02 -1.28 4.51
N LEU A 56 -0.40 -2.44 4.28
CA LEU A 56 1.06 -2.62 4.30
C LEU A 56 1.62 -3.06 2.95
N ASP A 57 0.81 -3.74 2.16
CA ASP A 57 1.12 -4.16 0.79
C ASP A 57 0.67 -3.06 -0.14
N LEU A 58 1.63 -2.38 -0.75
CA LEU A 58 1.37 -1.18 -1.52
C LEU A 58 1.76 -1.42 -2.97
N THR A 59 1.05 -0.78 -3.87
CA THR A 59 1.36 -0.73 -5.29
C THR A 59 1.44 0.72 -5.73
N PHE A 60 2.58 1.11 -6.31
CA PHE A 60 2.83 2.44 -6.84
C PHE A 60 3.23 2.34 -8.31
N ALA A 61 2.81 3.29 -9.13
CA ALA A 61 3.13 3.29 -10.55
C ALA A 61 3.44 4.69 -11.07
N SER A 62 4.29 4.77 -12.10
CA SER A 62 4.44 5.97 -12.91
C SER A 62 3.11 6.32 -13.62
N PRO A 63 2.80 7.60 -13.87
CA PRO A 63 1.48 8.01 -14.40
C PRO A 63 1.12 7.44 -15.77
N ALA A 64 2.11 7.04 -16.56
CA ALA A 64 1.92 6.43 -17.88
C ALA A 64 1.49 4.95 -17.80
N ILE A 65 1.66 4.27 -16.66
CA ILE A 65 1.14 2.92 -16.45
C ILE A 65 -0.35 3.01 -16.10
N LYS A 66 -1.20 2.48 -16.98
CA LYS A 66 -2.65 2.37 -16.76
C LYS A 66 -3.00 0.92 -16.45
N VAL A 67 -3.50 0.68 -15.25
CA VAL A 67 -3.88 -0.66 -14.79
C VAL A 67 -5.18 -0.61 -14.00
N SER A 68 -5.88 -1.74 -13.96
CA SER A 68 -6.94 -1.99 -12.99
C SER A 68 -6.32 -2.65 -11.77
N TRP A 69 -6.56 -2.09 -10.59
CA TRP A 69 -6.07 -2.62 -9.31
C TRP A 69 -7.26 -3.02 -8.44
N ALA A 70 -7.21 -4.20 -7.85
CA ALA A 70 -8.23 -4.67 -6.92
C ALA A 70 -7.59 -5.58 -5.86
N ILE A 71 -8.09 -5.46 -4.63
CA ILE A 71 -7.80 -6.42 -3.57
C ILE A 71 -8.49 -7.75 -3.88
N GLN A 72 -7.82 -8.87 -3.62
CA GLN A 72 -8.43 -10.18 -3.71
C GLN A 72 -9.23 -10.50 -2.44
N PRO A 73 -10.40 -11.17 -2.53
CA PRO A 73 -11.19 -11.51 -1.34
C PRO A 73 -10.56 -12.55 -0.42
N ASP A 74 -9.66 -13.38 -0.97
CA ASP A 74 -9.00 -14.47 -0.28
C ASP A 74 -7.53 -14.13 0.00
N THR A 75 -7.08 -14.38 1.22
CA THR A 75 -5.69 -14.24 1.68
C THR A 75 -4.86 -15.51 1.41
N TRP A 76 -5.46 -16.51 0.76
CA TRP A 76 -4.82 -17.79 0.41
C TRP A 76 -4.29 -18.54 1.64
N GLY A 77 -4.99 -18.39 2.76
CA GLY A 77 -4.62 -18.98 4.06
C GLY A 77 -3.59 -18.17 4.85
N GLY A 78 -3.15 -17.02 4.34
CA GLY A 78 -2.27 -16.07 5.03
C GLY A 78 -3.04 -14.99 5.82
N ASP A 79 -2.29 -14.08 6.42
CA ASP A 79 -2.81 -12.83 7.00
C ASP A 79 -2.69 -11.63 6.06
N HIS A 80 -2.19 -11.82 4.82
CA HIS A 80 -2.12 -10.80 3.77
C HIS A 80 -3.10 -11.08 2.61
#